data_AF-A0A963M0P3-F1
#
_entry.id   AF-A0A963M0P3-F1
#
_cell.length_a   1.000
_cell.length_b   1.000
_cell.length_c   1.000
_cell.angle_alpha   90.00
_cell.angle_beta   90.00
_cell.angle_gamma   90.00
#
_symmetry.space_group_name_H-M   'P 1'
#
loop_
_entity.id
_entity.type
_entity.pdbx_description
1 polymer ?
#
loop_
_entity_poly.entity_id
_entity_poly.type
_entity_poly.pdbx_seq_one_letter_code
_entity_poly.pdbx_strand_id
1 'polypeptide(L)'
;MSDLLARFQAQTRRKADSDLIRRWEWDARYHGDKNIKIQASNAKRSATQMQKIKEQFSNLKPEHELAINAAASALRAMAEELTLLAAWAKDYQVFCAAAWKKEEDARLEALAQERWGDDQQALQFEIDLIGELATKDGQHAFASWCHSAGKYKHCQLDQISCHVDQLKKGETPRKRAALTVQQGMDRPSPNMWNGMYGPTVIGSWPDYEAYVAYRKEVARTSARIFEHIGRHS
;
A
#
# COMPACT_ATOMS: atom_id res chain seq x y z
N MET A 1 -8.43 1.26 16.12
CA MET A 1 -9.02 0.67 14.90
C MET A 1 -10.46 0.31 15.20
N SER A 2 -11.41 0.81 14.41
CA SER A 2 -12.83 0.43 14.55
C SER A 2 -12.98 -1.08 14.42
N ASP A 3 -13.94 -1.68 15.13
CA ASP A 3 -14.32 -3.09 14.97
C ASP A 3 -14.93 -3.32 13.58
N LEU A 4 -14.07 -3.55 12.58
CA LEU A 4 -14.46 -3.77 11.19
C LEU A 4 -15.35 -5.00 11.06
N LEU A 5 -15.14 -6.02 11.90
CA LEU A 5 -15.95 -7.22 11.93
C LEU A 5 -17.38 -6.90 12.36
N ALA A 6 -17.57 -6.20 13.49
CA ALA A 6 -18.90 -5.81 13.94
C ALA A 6 -19.63 -4.92 12.92
N ARG A 7 -18.92 -3.95 12.33
CA ARG A 7 -19.48 -3.09 11.27
C ARG A 7 -19.92 -3.89 10.05
N PHE A 8 -19.11 -4.85 9.60
CA PHE A 8 -19.46 -5.71 8.49
C PHE A 8 -20.65 -6.62 8.82
N GLN A 9 -20.65 -7.23 10.01
CA GLN A 9 -21.74 -8.10 10.48
C GLN A 9 -23.07 -7.36 10.59
N ALA A 10 -23.07 -6.08 10.96
CA ALA A 10 -24.28 -5.26 11.05
C ALA A 10 -24.95 -4.97 9.69
N GLN A 11 -24.22 -5.04 8.58
CA GLN A 11 -24.72 -4.69 7.25
C GLN A 11 -24.77 -5.88 6.26
N THR A 12 -24.03 -6.96 6.53
CA THR A 12 -23.96 -8.12 5.65
C THR A 12 -25.16 -9.04 5.82
N ARG A 13 -25.64 -9.62 4.71
CA ARG A 13 -26.65 -10.70 4.75
C ARG A 13 -26.02 -12.09 4.71
N ARG A 14 -24.69 -12.17 4.58
CA ARG A 14 -23.97 -13.46 4.55
C ARG A 14 -24.06 -14.13 5.91
N LYS A 15 -24.57 -15.36 5.91
CA LYS A 15 -24.56 -16.23 7.08
C LYS A 15 -23.45 -17.26 6.95
N ALA A 16 -22.55 -17.25 7.91
CA ALA A 16 -21.54 -18.28 8.14
C ALA A 16 -21.46 -18.51 9.65
N ASP A 17 -20.92 -19.66 10.05
CA ASP A 17 -20.78 -20.02 11.45
C ASP A 17 -19.93 -18.99 12.23
N SER A 18 -20.40 -18.59 13.41
CA SER A 18 -19.77 -17.52 14.20
C SER A 18 -18.40 -17.91 14.75
N ASP A 19 -18.23 -19.17 15.12
CA ASP A 19 -16.95 -19.67 15.65
C ASP A 19 -15.92 -19.76 14.53
N LEU A 20 -16.33 -20.20 13.34
CA LEU A 20 -15.49 -20.19 12.14
C LEU A 20 -15.10 -18.76 11.75
N ILE A 21 -16.05 -17.81 11.75
CA ILE A 21 -15.73 -16.40 11.52
C ILE A 21 -14.65 -15.93 12.48
N ARG A 22 -14.79 -16.18 13.79
CA ARG A 22 -13.81 -15.74 14.80
C ARG A 22 -12.42 -16.34 14.56
N ARG A 23 -12.35 -17.62 14.17
CA ARG A 23 -11.07 -18.31 13.90
C ARG A 23 -10.38 -17.80 12.63
N TRP A 24 -11.17 -17.41 11.63
CA TRP A 24 -10.68 -17.04 10.31
C TRP A 24 -10.64 -15.54 10.05
N GLU A 25 -11.12 -14.71 10.98
CA GLU A 25 -11.28 -13.27 10.80
C GLU A 25 -10.02 -12.60 10.26
N TRP A 26 -8.88 -12.85 10.92
CA TRP A 26 -7.61 -12.25 10.52
C TRP A 26 -7.20 -12.65 9.10
N ASP A 27 -7.28 -13.94 8.78
CA ASP A 27 -6.92 -14.45 7.45
C ASP A 27 -7.89 -13.92 6.38
N ALA A 28 -9.19 -13.91 6.67
CA ALA A 28 -10.22 -13.36 5.80
C ALA A 28 -10.01 -11.87 5.51
N ARG A 29 -9.54 -11.10 6.50
CA ARG A 29 -9.29 -9.66 6.36
C ARG A 29 -8.24 -9.35 5.29
N TYR A 30 -7.17 -10.15 5.21
CA TYR A 30 -6.03 -9.89 4.31
C TYR A 30 -6.05 -10.77 3.05
N HIS A 31 -6.49 -12.01 3.17
CA HIS A 31 -6.42 -13.04 2.11
C HIS A 31 -7.78 -13.46 1.56
N GLY A 32 -8.88 -12.98 2.16
CA GLY A 32 -10.24 -13.27 1.72
C GLY A 32 -10.55 -14.76 1.78
N ASP A 33 -11.03 -15.30 0.66
CA ASP A 33 -11.54 -16.67 0.58
C ASP A 33 -10.49 -17.71 0.16
N LYS A 34 -9.27 -17.28 -0.15
CA LYS A 34 -8.24 -18.12 -0.77
C LYS A 34 -7.90 -19.35 0.07
N ASN A 35 -7.50 -19.14 1.33
CA ASN A 35 -7.04 -20.22 2.20
C ASN A 35 -8.20 -21.12 2.66
N ILE A 36 -9.38 -20.52 2.85
CA ILE A 36 -10.62 -21.24 3.17
C ILE A 36 -11.02 -22.19 2.05
N LYS A 37 -10.97 -21.74 0.78
CA LYS A 37 -11.24 -22.57 -0.40
C LYS A 37 -10.27 -23.75 -0.53
N ILE A 38 -9.00 -23.54 -0.19
CA ILE A 38 -8.00 -24.62 -0.17
C ILE A 38 -8.40 -25.68 0.87
N GLN A 39 -8.76 -25.27 2.09
CA GLN A 39 -9.21 -26.21 3.12
C GLN A 39 -10.52 -26.93 2.75
N ALA A 40 -11.50 -26.21 2.20
CA ALA A 40 -12.75 -26.80 1.71
C ALA A 40 -12.49 -27.86 0.62
N SER A 41 -11.57 -27.56 -0.30
CA SER A 41 -11.17 -28.49 -1.37
C SER A 41 -10.45 -29.72 -0.82
N ASN A 42 -9.56 -29.53 0.16
CA ASN A 42 -8.89 -30.63 0.85
C ASN A 42 -9.89 -31.53 1.57
N ALA A 43 -10.85 -30.97 2.30
CA ALA A 43 -11.88 -31.73 2.99
C ALA A 43 -12.72 -32.58 2.01
N LYS A 44 -13.15 -32.00 0.87
CA LYS A 44 -13.86 -32.76 -0.20
C LYS A 44 -13.01 -33.90 -0.75
N ARG A 45 -11.73 -33.65 -1.07
CA ARG A 45 -10.83 -34.67 -1.59
C ARG A 45 -10.60 -35.80 -0.58
N SER A 46 -10.35 -35.46 0.68
CA SER A 46 -10.16 -36.42 1.76
C SER A 46 -11.40 -37.28 1.99
N ALA A 47 -12.61 -36.68 1.95
CA ALA A 47 -13.86 -37.43 2.06
C ALA A 47 -14.03 -38.46 0.94
N THR A 48 -13.75 -38.06 -0.30
CA THR A 48 -13.78 -38.97 -1.46
C THR A 48 -12.72 -40.07 -1.34
N GLN A 49 -11.51 -39.73 -0.89
CA GLN A 49 -10.45 -40.69 -0.70
C GLN A 49 -10.78 -41.73 0.37
N MET A 50 -11.41 -41.32 1.48
CA MET A 50 -11.88 -42.25 2.51
C MET A 50 -12.88 -43.29 1.96
N GLN A 51 -13.80 -42.86 1.10
CA GLN A 51 -14.75 -43.78 0.45
C GLN A 51 -14.05 -44.74 -0.52
N LYS A 52 -13.09 -44.25 -1.31
CA LYS A 52 -12.27 -45.13 -2.17
C LYS A 52 -11.46 -46.15 -1.38
N ILE A 53 -10.88 -45.73 -0.25
CA ILE A 53 -10.14 -46.63 0.64
C ILE A 53 -11.07 -47.71 1.19
N LYS A 54 -12.29 -47.35 1.60
CA LYS A 54 -13.31 -48.31 2.05
C LYS A 54 -13.56 -49.41 1.00
N GLU A 55 -13.69 -49.05 -0.26
CA GLU A 55 -13.92 -49.96 -1.39
C GLU A 55 -12.76 -50.95 -1.65
N GLN A 56 -11.55 -50.66 -1.13
CA GLN A 56 -10.38 -51.54 -1.29
C GLN A 56 -10.36 -52.71 -0.28
N PHE A 57 -11.23 -52.70 0.73
CA PHE A 57 -11.31 -53.76 1.73
C PHE A 57 -12.58 -54.58 1.57
N SER A 58 -12.44 -55.89 1.35
CA SER A 58 -13.56 -56.81 1.13
C SER A 58 -14.20 -57.37 2.41
N ASN A 59 -13.51 -57.29 3.55
CA ASN A 59 -13.93 -57.89 4.83
C ASN A 59 -13.82 -56.89 5.99
N LEU A 60 -14.34 -55.67 5.81
CA LEU A 60 -14.45 -54.71 6.91
C LEU A 60 -15.50 -55.17 7.90
N LYS A 61 -15.19 -55.07 9.20
CA LYS A 61 -16.21 -55.20 10.23
C LYS A 61 -17.20 -54.02 10.14
N PRO A 62 -18.49 -54.20 10.44
CA PRO A 62 -19.49 -53.14 10.35
C PRO A 62 -19.11 -51.86 11.11
N GLU A 63 -18.48 -51.98 12.28
CA GLU A 63 -18.03 -50.83 13.07
C GLU A 63 -16.96 -49.98 12.38
N HIS A 64 -16.07 -50.60 11.60
CA HIS A 64 -15.04 -49.88 10.84
C HIS A 64 -15.64 -49.19 9.63
N GLU A 65 -16.58 -49.85 8.95
CA GLU A 65 -17.30 -49.25 7.83
C GLU A 65 -18.10 -48.02 8.28
N LEU A 66 -18.81 -48.14 9.39
CA LEU A 66 -19.57 -47.05 10.00
C LEU A 66 -18.65 -45.86 10.33
N ALA A 67 -17.48 -46.11 10.92
CA ALA A 67 -16.51 -45.06 11.26
C ALA A 67 -15.98 -44.33 10.01
N ILE A 68 -15.65 -45.05 8.94
CA ILE A 68 -15.17 -44.43 7.69
C ILE A 68 -16.27 -43.60 7.02
N ASN A 69 -17.51 -44.10 7.01
CA ASN A 69 -18.66 -43.36 6.50
C ASN A 69 -18.94 -42.09 7.31
N ALA A 70 -18.85 -42.17 8.64
CA ALA A 70 -19.01 -41.02 9.52
C ALA A 70 -17.92 -39.97 9.31
N ALA A 71 -16.65 -40.37 9.22
CA ALA A 71 -15.53 -39.46 8.96
C ALA A 71 -15.65 -38.77 7.59
N ALA A 72 -15.99 -39.52 6.55
CA ALA A 72 -16.23 -38.96 5.22
C ALA A 72 -17.41 -37.98 5.21
N SER A 73 -18.48 -38.28 5.94
CA SER A 73 -19.64 -37.39 6.10
C SER A 73 -19.26 -36.09 6.81
N ALA A 74 -18.52 -36.18 7.93
CA ALA A 74 -18.05 -35.01 8.67
C ALA A 74 -17.15 -34.10 7.82
N LEU A 75 -16.27 -34.67 7.00
CA LEU A 75 -15.44 -33.91 6.07
C LEU A 75 -16.26 -33.21 4.97
N ARG A 76 -17.37 -33.81 4.50
CA ARG A 76 -18.27 -33.15 3.55
C ARG A 76 -19.02 -31.99 4.19
N ALA A 77 -19.57 -32.20 5.39
CA ALA A 77 -20.24 -31.14 6.16
C ALA A 77 -19.29 -29.96 6.43
N MET A 78 -18.06 -30.25 6.89
CA MET A 78 -17.02 -29.24 7.07
C MET A 78 -16.73 -28.49 5.77
N ALA A 79 -16.67 -29.17 4.62
CA ALA A 79 -16.45 -28.50 3.35
C ALA A 79 -17.59 -27.59 2.92
N GLU A 80 -18.83 -27.92 3.27
CA GLU A 80 -20.01 -27.09 3.03
C GLU A 80 -19.97 -25.83 3.91
N GLU A 81 -19.68 -25.98 5.20
CA GLU A 81 -19.49 -24.85 6.13
C GLU A 81 -18.38 -23.91 5.65
N LEU A 82 -17.23 -24.45 5.26
CA LEU A 82 -16.12 -23.67 4.72
C LEU A 82 -16.49 -22.99 3.38
N THR A 83 -17.42 -23.56 2.60
CA THR A 83 -17.89 -22.90 1.36
C THR A 83 -18.73 -21.65 1.69
N LEU A 84 -19.59 -21.71 2.71
CA LEU A 84 -20.34 -20.55 3.19
C LEU A 84 -19.40 -19.50 3.79
N LEU A 85 -18.42 -19.94 4.60
CA LEU A 85 -17.40 -19.07 5.17
C LEU A 85 -16.56 -18.39 4.09
N ALA A 86 -16.18 -19.10 3.01
CA ALA A 86 -15.44 -18.53 1.89
C ALA A 86 -16.22 -17.40 1.23
N ALA A 87 -17.52 -17.56 1.00
CA ALA A 87 -18.35 -16.49 0.45
C ALA A 87 -18.41 -15.27 1.39
N TRP A 88 -18.52 -15.50 2.70
CA TRP A 88 -18.46 -14.44 3.71
C TRP A 88 -17.10 -13.73 3.71
N ALA A 89 -15.99 -14.48 3.70
CA ALA A 89 -14.63 -13.97 3.77
C ALA A 89 -14.25 -13.13 2.54
N LYS A 90 -14.71 -13.53 1.35
CA LYS A 90 -14.54 -12.74 0.13
C LYS A 90 -15.17 -11.35 0.28
N ASP A 91 -16.42 -11.30 0.71
CA ASP A 91 -17.14 -10.03 0.86
C ASP A 91 -16.54 -9.19 2.00
N TYR A 92 -16.08 -9.84 3.08
CA TYR A 92 -15.42 -9.18 4.20
C TYR A 92 -14.09 -8.53 3.79
N GLN A 93 -13.26 -9.22 3.00
CA GLN A 93 -12.01 -8.66 2.49
C GLN A 93 -12.26 -7.41 1.66
N VAL A 94 -13.26 -7.44 0.76
CA VAL A 94 -13.63 -6.28 -0.06
C VAL A 94 -14.07 -5.11 0.83
N PHE A 95 -14.86 -5.38 1.87
CA PHE A 95 -15.26 -4.36 2.83
C PHE A 95 -14.06 -3.75 3.56
N CYS A 96 -13.14 -4.59 4.07
CA CYS A 96 -11.94 -4.13 4.76
C CYS A 96 -11.02 -3.30 3.86
N ALA A 97 -10.80 -3.76 2.62
CA ALA A 97 -10.03 -3.03 1.63
C ALA A 97 -10.65 -1.65 1.31
N ALA A 98 -11.99 -1.58 1.19
CA ALA A 98 -12.69 -0.32 0.98
C ALA A 98 -12.60 0.61 2.21
N ALA A 99 -12.69 0.07 3.42
CA ALA A 99 -12.56 0.84 4.65
C ALA A 99 -11.15 1.44 4.80
N TRP A 100 -10.10 0.64 4.59
CA TRP A 100 -8.73 1.13 4.61
C TRP A 100 -8.45 2.15 3.51
N LYS A 101 -8.97 1.92 2.30
CA LYS A 101 -8.84 2.89 1.21
C LYS A 101 -9.49 4.22 1.58
N LYS A 102 -10.66 4.20 2.23
CA LYS A 102 -11.34 5.42 2.68
C LYS A 102 -10.54 6.17 3.75
N GLU A 103 -9.98 5.45 4.72
CA GLU A 103 -9.12 6.04 5.76
C GLU A 103 -7.86 6.64 5.15
N GLU A 104 -7.23 5.93 4.22
CA GLU A 104 -6.06 6.40 3.49
C GLU A 104 -6.36 7.63 2.63
N ASP A 105 -7.46 7.62 1.87
CA ASP A 105 -7.90 8.76 1.08
C ASP A 105 -8.16 9.99 1.96
N ALA A 106 -8.80 9.82 3.12
CA ALA A 106 -9.04 10.91 4.06
C ALA A 106 -7.73 11.46 4.64
N ARG A 107 -6.77 10.59 4.95
CA ARG A 107 -5.45 10.97 5.46
C ARG A 107 -4.63 11.72 4.41
N LEU A 108 -4.64 11.27 3.16
CA LEU A 108 -3.97 11.94 2.04
C LEU A 108 -4.61 13.30 1.73
N GLU A 109 -5.94 13.42 1.82
CA GLU A 109 -6.60 14.71 1.65
C GLU A 109 -6.27 15.68 2.79
N ALA A 110 -6.22 15.21 4.03
CA ALA A 110 -5.78 16.04 5.16
C ALA A 110 -4.35 16.56 4.96
N LEU A 111 -3.43 15.69 4.52
CA LEU A 111 -2.06 16.09 4.19
C LEU A 111 -2.01 17.10 3.04
N ALA A 112 -2.78 16.87 1.98
CA ALA A 112 -2.85 17.77 0.85
C ALA A 112 -3.39 19.15 1.24
N GLN A 113 -4.39 19.18 2.13
CA GLN A 113 -4.96 20.41 2.67
C GLN A 113 -3.96 21.16 3.55
N GLU A 114 -3.22 20.45 4.41
CA GLU A 114 -2.18 21.06 5.24
C GLU A 114 -1.06 21.68 4.38
N ARG A 115 -0.64 20.97 3.32
CA ARG A 115 0.51 21.38 2.52
C ARG A 115 0.21 22.47 1.49
N TRP A 116 -0.90 22.34 0.78
CA TRP A 116 -1.24 23.24 -0.33
C TRP A 116 -2.53 24.02 -0.09
N GLY A 117 -3.36 23.61 0.87
CA GLY A 117 -4.71 24.16 1.03
C GLY A 117 -5.49 24.10 -0.28
N ASP A 118 -6.14 25.21 -0.61
CA ASP A 118 -6.86 25.43 -1.87
C ASP A 118 -5.99 26.09 -2.96
N ASP A 119 -4.69 26.29 -2.72
CA ASP A 119 -3.77 26.90 -3.67
C ASP A 119 -3.36 25.91 -4.76
N GLN A 120 -4.09 25.95 -5.88
CA GLN A 120 -3.80 25.12 -7.06
C GLN A 120 -2.44 25.43 -7.69
N GLN A 121 -1.94 26.66 -7.59
CA GLN A 121 -0.64 27.03 -8.14
C GLN A 121 0.49 26.44 -7.30
N ALA A 122 0.37 26.46 -5.97
CA ALA A 122 1.32 25.81 -5.08
C ALA A 122 1.39 24.29 -5.30
N LEU A 123 0.22 23.64 -5.49
CA LEU A 123 0.16 22.23 -5.84
C LEU A 123 0.83 21.95 -7.19
N GLN A 124 0.48 22.72 -8.23
CA GLN A 124 1.03 22.52 -9.57
C GLN A 124 2.55 22.75 -9.60
N PHE A 125 3.03 23.78 -8.92
CA PHE A 125 4.46 24.06 -8.78
C PHE A 125 5.22 22.86 -8.20
N GLU A 126 4.69 22.26 -7.14
CA GLU A 126 5.37 21.13 -6.50
C GLU A 126 5.28 19.85 -7.35
N ILE A 127 4.16 19.63 -8.04
CA ILE A 127 4.02 18.58 -9.06
C ILE A 127 5.09 18.72 -10.14
N ASP A 128 5.28 19.92 -10.68
CA ASP A 128 6.25 20.20 -11.73
C ASP A 128 7.68 19.99 -11.21
N LEU A 129 7.96 20.41 -9.97
CA LEU A 129 9.24 20.18 -9.32
C LEU A 129 9.54 18.69 -9.11
N ILE A 130 8.56 17.90 -8.68
CA ILE A 130 8.69 16.44 -8.59
C ILE A 130 8.96 15.84 -9.98
N GLY A 131 8.27 16.34 -11.01
CA GLY A 131 8.48 15.93 -12.40
C GLY A 131 9.89 16.24 -12.90
N GLU A 132 10.44 17.40 -12.54
CA GLU A 132 11.82 17.77 -12.84
C GLU A 132 12.80 16.84 -12.11
N LEU A 133 12.59 16.59 -10.82
CA LEU A 133 13.40 15.67 -10.03
C LEU A 133 13.36 14.23 -10.55
N ALA A 134 12.40 13.86 -11.40
CA ALA A 134 12.39 12.57 -12.10
C ALA A 134 13.46 12.46 -13.19
N THR A 135 14.05 13.58 -13.60
CA THR A 135 15.03 13.65 -14.68
C THR A 135 16.46 13.67 -14.14
N LYS A 136 17.42 13.26 -14.97
CA LYS A 136 18.85 13.35 -14.63
C LYS A 136 19.28 14.78 -14.32
N ASP A 137 18.80 15.74 -15.12
CA ASP A 137 19.16 17.15 -14.95
C ASP A 137 18.58 17.73 -13.66
N GLY A 138 17.33 17.37 -13.31
CA GLY A 138 16.72 17.77 -12.04
C GLY A 138 17.44 17.18 -10.83
N GLN A 139 17.86 15.92 -10.91
CA GLN A 139 18.69 15.30 -9.87
C GLN A 139 20.05 16.00 -9.73
N HIS A 140 20.70 16.31 -10.86
CA HIS A 140 21.95 17.06 -10.86
C HIS A 140 21.78 18.49 -10.29
N ALA A 141 20.68 19.17 -10.60
CA ALA A 141 20.35 20.48 -10.06
C ALA A 141 20.14 20.43 -8.54
N PHE A 142 19.43 19.41 -8.05
CA PHE A 142 19.27 19.16 -6.61
C PHE A 142 20.62 18.88 -5.92
N ALA A 143 21.46 18.02 -6.51
CA ALA A 143 22.80 17.73 -5.98
C ALA A 143 23.67 18.99 -5.94
N SER A 144 23.62 19.80 -6.99
CA SER A 144 24.34 21.08 -7.08
C SER A 144 23.88 22.05 -6.00
N TRP A 145 22.57 22.12 -5.74
CA TRP A 145 22.02 22.89 -4.64
C TRP A 145 22.44 22.34 -3.27
N CYS A 146 22.43 21.02 -3.07
CA CYS A 146 22.92 20.42 -1.82
C CYS A 146 24.36 20.87 -1.54
N HIS A 147 25.22 20.81 -2.56
CA HIS A 147 26.57 21.34 -2.46
C HIS A 147 26.60 22.83 -2.15
N SER A 148 25.86 23.69 -2.85
CA SER A 148 25.88 25.14 -2.57
C SER A 148 25.39 25.45 -1.16
N ALA A 149 24.47 24.65 -0.62
CA ALA A 149 23.98 24.71 0.75
C ALA A 149 24.94 24.10 1.80
N GLY A 150 26.14 23.69 1.41
CA GLY A 150 27.14 23.13 2.32
C GLY A 150 26.92 21.66 2.68
N LYS A 151 25.97 20.96 2.05
CA LYS A 151 25.62 19.56 2.33
C LYS A 151 26.40 18.61 1.42
N TYR A 152 26.60 17.39 1.92
CA TYR A 152 27.13 16.22 1.19
C TYR A 152 28.42 16.45 0.39
N LYS A 153 29.27 17.38 0.84
CA LYS A 153 30.52 17.79 0.16
C LYS A 153 31.55 16.67 -0.07
N HIS A 154 31.37 15.53 0.60
CA HIS A 154 32.21 14.35 0.46
C HIS A 154 31.78 13.42 -0.68
N CYS A 155 30.63 13.69 -1.31
CA CYS A 155 30.10 12.96 -2.45
C CYS A 155 30.30 13.75 -3.75
N GLN A 156 30.40 13.04 -4.87
CA GLN A 156 30.28 13.66 -6.18
C GLN A 156 28.80 13.99 -6.49
N LEU A 157 28.56 14.92 -7.41
CA LEU A 157 27.18 15.36 -7.73
C LEU A 157 26.29 14.23 -8.25
N ASP A 158 26.85 13.31 -9.03
CA ASP A 158 26.16 12.12 -9.56
C ASP A 158 25.88 11.05 -8.50
N GLN A 159 26.43 11.20 -7.29
CA GLN A 159 26.24 10.30 -6.16
C GLN A 159 25.22 10.85 -5.14
N ILE A 160 24.61 12.00 -5.43
CA ILE A 160 23.59 12.63 -4.60
C ILE A 160 22.27 12.62 -5.37
N SER A 161 21.22 12.08 -4.75
CA SER A 161 19.88 12.09 -5.34
C SER A 161 18.81 12.50 -4.34
N CYS A 162 17.70 13.02 -4.84
CA CYS A 162 16.49 13.26 -4.08
C CYS A 162 15.59 12.02 -4.12
N HIS A 163 15.05 11.61 -2.97
CA HIS A 163 14.06 10.53 -2.93
C HIS A 163 12.71 10.94 -3.55
N VAL A 164 12.36 12.22 -3.47
CA VAL A 164 11.10 12.75 -3.99
C VAL A 164 11.29 13.05 -5.47
N ASP A 165 11.32 11.99 -6.27
CA ASP A 165 11.75 12.02 -7.67
C ASP A 165 10.69 11.50 -8.64
N GLN A 166 9.56 10.98 -8.16
CA GLN A 166 8.51 10.51 -9.06
C GLN A 166 7.15 10.58 -8.40
N LEU A 167 6.19 11.12 -9.15
CA LEU A 167 4.78 11.07 -8.75
C LEU A 167 4.31 9.62 -8.68
N LYS A 168 3.80 9.22 -7.51
CA LYS A 168 3.21 7.91 -7.31
C LYS A 168 1.94 7.74 -8.13
N LYS A 169 1.51 6.49 -8.25
CA LYS A 169 0.22 6.15 -8.85
C LYS A 169 -0.90 6.55 -7.90
N GLY A 170 -1.98 7.07 -8.45
CA GLY A 170 -3.12 7.59 -7.70
C GLY A 170 -4.16 8.12 -8.66
N GLU A 171 -5.38 8.30 -8.17
CA GLU A 171 -6.55 8.64 -9.01
C GLU A 171 -6.51 10.08 -9.53
N THR A 172 -5.99 11.01 -8.72
CA THR A 172 -5.94 12.44 -9.07
C THR A 172 -4.52 12.98 -8.90
N PRO A 173 -4.11 14.04 -9.63
CA PRO A 173 -2.80 14.67 -9.45
C PRO A 173 -2.53 15.06 -7.99
N ARG A 174 -3.52 15.60 -7.28
CA ARG A 174 -3.44 15.95 -5.86
C ARG A 174 -3.14 14.74 -4.97
N LYS A 175 -3.89 13.64 -5.12
CA LYS A 175 -3.63 12.40 -4.36
C LYS A 175 -2.24 11.82 -4.68
N ARG A 176 -1.82 11.86 -5.95
CA ARG A 176 -0.49 11.41 -6.38
C ARG A 176 0.62 12.21 -5.72
N ALA A 177 0.50 13.53 -5.71
CA ALA A 177 1.44 14.42 -5.05
C ALA A 177 1.47 14.19 -3.53
N ALA A 178 0.29 14.10 -2.88
CA ALA A 178 0.18 13.85 -1.45
C ALA A 178 0.85 12.53 -1.04
N LEU A 179 0.63 11.46 -1.81
CA LEU A 179 1.25 10.16 -1.59
C LEU A 179 2.78 10.21 -1.77
N THR A 180 3.26 10.93 -2.79
CA THR A 180 4.70 11.14 -2.99
C THR A 180 5.34 11.92 -1.84
N VAL A 181 4.70 13.00 -1.39
CA VAL A 181 5.13 13.80 -0.25
C VAL A 181 5.18 12.97 1.02
N GLN A 182 4.12 12.22 1.31
CA GLN A 182 4.07 11.40 2.50
C GLN A 182 5.20 10.36 2.54
N GLN A 183 5.47 9.68 1.43
CA GLN A 183 6.60 8.76 1.38
C GLN A 183 7.94 9.47 1.59
N GLY A 184 8.06 10.71 1.11
CA GLY A 184 9.18 11.58 1.43
C GLY A 184 9.30 11.78 2.94
N MET A 185 8.21 12.16 3.62
CA MET A 185 8.15 12.38 5.07
C MET A 185 8.56 11.15 5.89
N ASP A 186 8.30 9.93 5.40
CA ASP A 186 8.75 8.69 6.02
C ASP A 186 10.29 8.53 6.03
N ARG A 187 11.03 9.44 5.38
CA ARG A 187 12.50 9.48 5.34
C ARG A 187 13.06 10.75 6.01
N PRO A 188 13.05 10.81 7.35
CA PRO A 188 13.50 11.99 8.08
C PRO A 188 15.02 12.20 8.02
N SER A 189 15.79 11.14 7.76
CA SER A 189 17.25 11.16 7.69
C SER A 189 17.75 10.76 6.30
N PRO A 190 18.90 11.32 5.86
CA PRO A 190 19.49 10.92 4.59
C PRO A 190 19.93 9.46 4.66
N ASN A 191 19.81 8.75 3.53
CA ASN A 191 20.34 7.41 3.42
C ASN A 191 21.74 7.47 2.80
N MET A 192 22.74 6.97 3.50
CA MET A 192 24.14 7.04 3.09
C MET A 192 24.75 5.65 3.07
N TRP A 193 25.49 5.34 2.02
CA TRP A 193 26.25 4.10 1.92
C TRP A 193 27.46 4.26 1.02
N ASN A 194 28.44 3.38 1.18
CA ASN A 194 29.59 3.31 0.27
C ASN A 194 29.35 2.22 -0.78
N GLY A 195 29.16 2.64 -2.02
CA GLY A 195 29.04 1.75 -3.16
C GLY A 195 30.39 1.48 -3.85
N MET A 196 30.35 0.73 -4.95
CA MET A 196 31.53 0.42 -5.78
C MET A 196 32.25 1.68 -6.30
N TYR A 197 31.53 2.80 -6.45
CA TYR A 197 32.05 4.05 -7.01
C TYR A 197 32.31 5.13 -5.95
N GLY A 198 32.16 4.82 -4.66
CA GLY A 198 32.37 5.76 -3.56
C GLY A 198 31.10 6.04 -2.73
N PRO A 199 31.12 7.08 -1.89
CA PRO A 199 30.02 7.42 -1.01
C PRO A 199 28.81 7.91 -1.81
N THR A 200 27.64 7.34 -1.55
CA THR A 200 26.36 7.69 -2.19
C THR A 200 25.37 8.17 -1.14
N VAL A 201 24.58 9.19 -1.48
CA VAL A 201 23.60 9.81 -0.59
C VAL A 201 22.26 9.96 -1.30
N ILE A 202 21.19 9.51 -0.64
CA ILE A 202 19.83 9.93 -0.94
C ILE A 202 19.43 10.97 0.10
N GLY A 203 19.09 12.18 -0.36
CA GLY A 203 18.64 13.28 0.46
C GLY A 203 17.39 12.95 1.29
N SER A 204 17.31 13.59 2.44
CA SER A 204 16.24 13.44 3.42
C SER A 204 15.02 14.30 3.10
N TRP A 205 13.91 14.08 3.82
CA TRP A 205 12.75 14.95 3.77
C TRP A 205 13.09 16.43 4.05
N PRO A 206 13.85 16.78 5.12
CA PRO A 206 14.33 18.14 5.32
C PRO A 206 15.11 18.75 4.14
N ASP A 207 15.87 17.95 3.40
CA ASP A 207 16.58 18.44 2.21
C ASP A 207 15.60 18.79 1.10
N TYR A 208 14.61 17.93 0.86
CA TYR A 208 13.56 18.21 -0.10
C TYR A 208 12.76 19.47 0.26
N GLU A 209 12.34 19.63 1.51
CA GLU A 209 11.60 20.83 1.92
C GLU A 209 12.41 22.12 1.77
N ALA A 210 13.69 22.09 2.15
CA ALA A 210 14.58 23.21 1.95
C ALA A 210 14.81 23.51 0.45
N TYR A 211 14.87 22.47 -0.40
CA TYR A 211 14.95 22.64 -1.85
C TYR A 211 13.68 23.24 -2.44
N VAL A 212 12.49 22.80 -2.01
CA VAL A 212 11.20 23.40 -2.41
C VAL A 212 11.17 24.88 -2.06
N ALA A 213 11.59 25.25 -0.84
CA ALA A 213 11.66 26.65 -0.41
C ALA A 213 12.62 27.47 -1.28
N TYR A 214 13.83 26.95 -1.55
CA TYR A 214 14.79 27.56 -2.46
C TYR A 214 14.19 27.77 -3.86
N ARG A 215 13.54 26.76 -4.42
CA ARG A 215 12.93 26.82 -5.75
C ARG A 215 11.78 27.82 -5.84
N LYS A 216 10.97 27.94 -4.79
CA LYS A 216 9.93 28.98 -4.68
C LYS A 216 10.55 30.38 -4.68
N GLU A 217 11.65 30.57 -3.96
CA GLU A 217 12.32 31.88 -3.91
C GLU A 217 12.99 32.27 -5.23
N VAL A 218 13.63 31.31 -5.90
CA VAL A 218 14.17 31.51 -7.26
C VAL A 218 13.05 31.90 -8.24
N ALA A 219 11.92 31.20 -8.21
CA ALA A 219 10.78 31.52 -9.08
C ALA A 219 10.23 32.95 -8.82
N ARG A 220 10.08 33.34 -7.54
CA ARG A 220 9.65 34.69 -7.16
C ARG A 220 10.62 35.77 -7.62
N THR A 221 11.92 35.55 -7.43
CA THR A 221 12.97 36.50 -7.81
C THR A 221 12.99 36.70 -9.32
N SER A 222 12.93 35.61 -10.09
CA SER A 222 12.86 35.67 -11.55
C SER A 222 11.64 36.44 -12.02
N ALA A 223 10.45 36.18 -11.46
CA ALA A 223 9.23 36.90 -11.82
C ALA A 223 9.34 38.42 -11.59
N ARG A 224 9.91 38.84 -10.45
CA ARG A 224 10.15 40.26 -10.14
C ARG A 224 11.09 40.94 -11.14
N ILE A 225 12.14 40.24 -11.57
CA ILE A 225 13.10 40.76 -12.56
C ILE A 225 12.39 40.98 -13.91
N PHE A 226 11.58 40.03 -14.36
CA PHE A 226 10.83 40.18 -15.62
C PHE A 226 9.79 41.31 -15.56
N GLU A 227 9.09 41.49 -14.44
CA GLU A 227 8.18 42.63 -14.24
C GLU A 227 8.90 43.98 -14.26
N HIS A 228 10.10 44.05 -13.68
CA HIS A 228 10.90 45.28 -13.69
C HIS A 228 11.38 45.63 -15.11
N ILE A 229 11.88 44.65 -15.87
CA ILE A 229 12.33 44.84 -17.26
C ILE A 229 11.14 45.23 -18.17
N GLY A 230 9.99 44.58 -18.00
CA GLY A 230 8.78 44.86 -18.78
C GLY A 230 8.11 46.21 -18.51
N ARG A 231 8.42 46.88 -17.38
CA ARG A 231 7.96 48.25 -17.08
C ARG A 231 8.90 49.35 -17.59
N HIS A 232 10.12 48.99 -17.99
CA HIS A 232 11.14 49.89 -18.53
C HIS A 232 11.38 49.70 -20.03
N SER A 233 10.52 48.91 -20.69
CA SER A 233 10.42 48.77 -22.14
C SER A 233 9.22 49.55 -22.65
#